data_AF-A0ABD3XT56-F1
#
_entry.id   AF-A0ABD3XT56-F1
#
_cell.length_a   1.000
_cell.length_b   1.000
_cell.length_c   1.000
_cell.angle_alpha   90.00
_cell.angle_beta   90.00
_cell.angle_gamma   90.00
#
_symmetry.space_group_name_H-M   'P 1'
#
loop_
_entity.id
_entity.type
_entity.pdbx_description
1 polymer ?
#
loop_
_entity_poly.entity_id
_entity_poly.type
_entity_poly.pdbx_seq_one_letter_code
_entity_poly.pdbx_strand_id
1 'polypeptide(L)' 'VHMRIHNGERPFECEICHKMFNHNTHLKMHLNIHTGEKPFKCEVCEEMFTQNHDLKVHTRRHTGEKPFKCE' A
#
# COMPACT_ATOMS: atom_id res chain seq x y z
N VAL A 1 23.13 6.00 -11.27
CA VAL A 1 23.21 4.53 -11.16
C VAL A 1 21.80 3.98 -10.94
N HIS A 2 21.13 3.56 -12.01
CA HIS A 2 19.83 2.88 -11.98
C HIS A 2 20.10 1.39 -12.25
N MET A 3 20.66 0.69 -11.26
CA MET A 3 21.20 -0.68 -11.42
C MET A 3 20.60 -1.67 -10.41
N ARG A 4 19.42 -1.40 -9.86
CA ARG A 4 18.77 -2.34 -8.91
C ARG A 4 17.50 -2.98 -9.46
N ILE A 5 17.04 -2.59 -10.66
CA ILE A 5 15.73 -2.97 -11.18
C ILE A 5 15.81 -4.15 -12.19
N HIS A 6 16.99 -4.52 -12.68
CA HIS A 6 17.10 -5.47 -13.79
C HIS A 6 17.35 -6.95 -13.43
N ASN A 7 17.67 -7.31 -12.18
CA ASN A 7 18.02 -8.70 -11.82
C ASN A 7 16.87 -9.57 -11.31
N GLY A 8 15.66 -9.02 -11.12
CA GLY A 8 14.56 -9.78 -10.52
C GLY A 8 14.83 -10.25 -9.07
N GLU A 9 15.94 -9.81 -8.46
CA GLU A 9 16.27 -10.10 -7.07
C GLU A 9 15.20 -9.48 -6.17
N ARG A 10 14.50 -10.35 -5.44
CA ARG A 10 13.48 -9.98 -4.46
C ARG A 10 14.00 -10.35 -3.07
N PRO A 11 14.97 -9.59 -2.51
CA PRO A 11 15.70 -10.01 -1.31
C PRO A 11 14.86 -10.01 -0.03
N PHE A 12 13.62 -9.51 -0.08
CA PHE A 12 12.75 -9.43 1.08
C PHE A 12 11.68 -10.51 1.02
N GLU A 13 11.79 -11.53 1.85
CA GLU A 13 10.85 -12.65 1.92
C GLU A 13 9.85 -12.49 3.07
N CYS A 14 8.59 -12.83 2.83
CA CYS A 14 7.60 -12.96 3.88
C CYS A 14 7.76 -14.31 4.59
N GLU A 15 8.03 -14.30 5.89
CA GLU A 15 8.22 -15.53 6.67
C GLU A 15 6.94 -16.37 6.84
N ILE A 16 5.76 -15.80 6.56
CA ILE A 16 4.46 -16.46 6.75
C ILE A 16 4.04 -17.22 5.48
N CYS A 17 4.28 -16.66 4.30
CA CYS A 17 3.85 -17.24 3.02
C CYS A 17 4.97 -17.37 1.97
N HIS A 18 6.21 -17.10 2.36
CA HIS A 18 7.42 -17.19 1.52
C HIS A 18 7.38 -16.32 0.25
N LYS A 19 6.49 -15.33 0.22
CA LYS A 19 6.37 -14.41 -0.91
C LYS A 19 7.52 -13.42 -0.88
N MET A 20 8.19 -13.28 -2.02
CA MET A 20 9.34 -12.39 -2.16
C MET A 20 8.94 -11.02 -2.72
N PHE A 21 9.60 -9.98 -2.22
CA PHE A 21 9.42 -8.57 -2.57
C PHE A 21 10.76 -7.92 -2.91
N ASN A 22 10.72 -6.94 -3.82
CA ASN A 22 11.87 -6.14 -4.23
C ASN A 22 12.20 -4.99 -3.25
N HIS A 23 11.24 -4.60 -2.42
CA HIS A 23 11.38 -3.51 -1.45
C HIS A 23 10.88 -3.94 -0.07
N ASN A 24 11.63 -3.57 0.98
CA ASN A 24 11.24 -3.82 2.37
C ASN A 24 9.90 -3.16 2.73
N THR A 25 9.61 -1.98 2.18
CA THR A 25 8.33 -1.29 2.39
C THR A 25 7.15 -2.10 1.88
N HIS A 26 7.31 -2.78 0.74
CA HIS A 26 6.28 -3.67 0.19
C HIS A 26 6.10 -4.93 1.05
N LEU A 27 7.19 -5.51 1.56
CA LEU A 27 7.12 -6.63 2.51
C LEU A 27 6.37 -6.20 3.79
N LYS A 28 6.74 -5.08 4.41
CA LYS A 28 6.07 -4.56 5.61
C LYS A 28 4.58 -4.34 5.39
N MET A 29 4.21 -3.68 4.30
CA MET A 29 2.81 -3.46 3.94
C MET A 29 2.07 -4.78 3.68
N HIS A 30 2.75 -5.78 3.12
CA HIS A 30 2.17 -7.09 2.94
C HIS A 30 1.94 -7.83 4.26
N LEU A 31 2.81 -7.69 5.26
CA LEU A 31 2.64 -8.31 6.58
C LEU A 31 1.35 -7.84 7.26
N ASN A 32 0.88 -6.62 6.99
CA ASN A 32 -0.41 -6.12 7.46
C ASN A 32 -1.61 -7.02 7.06
N ILE A 33 -1.49 -7.77 5.95
CA ILE A 33 -2.52 -8.71 5.51
C ILE A 33 -2.57 -9.94 6.41
N HIS A 34 -1.42 -10.36 6.94
CA HIS A 34 -1.33 -11.50 7.86
C HIS A 34 -1.70 -11.12 9.29
N THR A 35 -1.27 -9.94 9.75
CA THR A 35 -1.59 -9.45 11.10
C THR A 35 -3.00 -8.86 11.20
N GLY A 36 -3.63 -8.52 10.07
CA GLY A 36 -4.89 -7.79 10.03
C GLY A 36 -4.75 -6.31 10.43
N GLU A 37 -3.51 -5.81 10.60
CA GLU A 37 -3.27 -4.42 10.94
C GLU A 37 -3.73 -3.50 9.80
N LYS A 38 -4.52 -2.49 10.15
CA LYS A 38 -5.00 -1.48 9.21
C LYS A 38 -4.66 -0.09 9.76
N PRO A 39 -3.39 0.36 9.63
CA PRO A 39 -2.92 1.55 10.31
C PRO A 39 -3.57 2.85 9.80
N PHE A 40 -4.23 2.83 8.65
CA PHE A 40 -4.81 4.02 8.04
C PHE A 40 -6.31 4.08 8.28
N LYS A 41 -6.76 4.86 9.27
CA LYS A 41 -8.18 5.07 9.58
C LYS A 41 -8.74 6.26 8.78
N CYS A 42 -9.93 6.09 8.20
CA CYS A 42 -10.72 7.19 7.67
C CYS A 42 -11.36 7.97 8.81
N GLU A 43 -11.11 9.27 8.88
CA GLU A 43 -11.68 10.13 9.94
C GLU A 43 -13.19 10.41 9.74
N VAL A 44 -13.71 10.19 8.53
CA VAL A 44 -15.12 10.48 8.20
C VAL A 44 -16.05 9.31 8.54
N CYS A 45 -15.65 8.08 8.21
CA CYS A 45 -16.50 6.89 8.36
C CYS A 45 -15.84 5.75 9.13
N GLU A 46 -14.69 6.02 9.77
CA GLU A 46 -13.92 5.08 10.60
C GLU A 46 -13.40 3.81 9.90
N GLU A 47 -13.61 3.70 8.58
CA GLU A 47 -13.12 2.58 7.78
C GLU A 47 -11.59 2.55 7.77
N MET A 48 -11.00 1.38 8.02
CA MET A 48 -9.55 1.21 8.14
C MET A 48 -8.97 0.53 6.90
N PHE A 49 -7.79 0.98 6.48
CA PHE A 49 -7.07 0.54 5.29
C PHE A 49 -5.67 0.06 5.65
N THR A 50 -5.16 -0.89 4.85
CA THR A 50 -3.79 -1.42 4.98
C THR A 50 -2.75 -0.52 4.30
N GLN A 51 -3.18 0.35 3.37
CA GLN A 51 -2.33 1.29 2.64
C GLN A 51 -2.88 2.72 2.65
N ASN A 52 -1.97 3.70 2.65
CA ASN A 52 -2.33 5.13 2.58
C ASN A 52 -3.01 5.47 1.24
N HIS A 53 -2.54 4.87 0.14
CA HIS A 53 -3.10 5.16 -1.19
C HIS A 53 -4.60 4.81 -1.26
N ASP A 54 -5.00 3.68 -0.66
CA ASP A 54 -6.39 3.24 -0.59
C ASP A 54 -7.24 4.22 0.23
N LEU A 55 -6.74 4.64 1.40
CA LEU A 55 -7.39 5.67 2.22
C LEU A 55 -7.57 6.97 1.43
N LYS A 56 -6.52 7.43 0.73
CA LYS A 56 -6.57 8.68 -0.05
C LYS A 56 -7.56 8.62 -1.21
N VAL A 57 -7.70 7.47 -1.87
CA VAL A 57 -8.71 7.28 -2.92
C VAL A 57 -10.10 7.22 -2.29
N HIS A 58 -10.24 6.52 -1.18
CA HIS A 58 -11.49 6.44 -0.43
C HIS A 58 -11.97 7.82 0.04
N THR A 59 -11.10 8.67 0.60
CA THR A 59 -11.48 9.99 1.10
C THR A 59 -11.99 10.93 0.03
N ARG A 60 -11.53 10.77 -1.23
CA ARG A 60 -12.08 11.52 -2.37
C ARG A 60 -13.56 11.24 -2.62
N ARG A 61 -14.06 10.06 -2.23
CA ARG A 61 -15.49 9.75 -2.32
C ARG A 61 -16.31 10.59 -1.34
N HIS A 62 -15.73 10.96 -0.19
CA HIS A 62 -16.39 11.82 0.79
C HIS A 62 -16.35 13.30 0.38
N THR A 63 -15.21 13.77 -0.14
CA THR A 63 -15.03 15.18 -0.51
C THR A 63 -15.60 15.51 -1.90
N GLY A 64 -15.84 14.50 -2.74
CA GLY A 64 -16.25 14.69 -4.14
C GLY A 64 -15.17 15.34 -5.02
N GLU A 65 -13.92 15.42 -4.53
CA GLU A 65 -12.82 16.02 -5.28
C GLU A 65 -12.56 15.25 -6.59
N LYS A 66 -12.68 15.96 -7.72
CA LYS A 66 -12.24 15.51 -9.04
C LYS A 66 -10.92 16.22 -9.39
N PRO A 67 -9.75 15.65 -9.03
CA PRO A 67 -8.45 16.28 -9.26
C PRO A 67 -8.06 16.33 -10.73
N PHE A 68 -8.67 15.49 -11.58
CA PHE A 68 -8.45 15.49 -13.01
C PHE A 68 -9.66 16.12 -13.71
N LYS A 69 -9.45 17.26 -14.34
CA LYS A 69 -10.38 17.87 -15.29
C LYS A 69 -9.87 17.53 -16.70
N CYS A 70 -10.75 17.06 -17.58
CA CYS A 70 -10.46 17.05 -19.02
C CYS A 70 -10.60 18.47 -19.55
N GLU A 71 -9.67 18.87 -20.43
CA GLU A 71 -9.85 20.00 -21.34
C GLU A 71 -10.54 19.56 -22.63
#